data_AF-A0A4S2FEZ4-F1
#
_entry.id   AF-A0A4S2FEZ4-F1
#
_cell.length_a   1.000
_cell.length_b   1.000
_cell.length_c   1.000
_cell.angle_alpha   90.00
_cell.angle_beta   90.00
_cell.angle_gamma   90.00
#
_symmetry.space_group_name_H-M   'P 1'
#
loop_
_entity.id
_entity.type
_entity.pdbx_description
1 polymer ?
#
loop_
_entity_poly.entity_id
_entity_poly.type
_entity_poly.pdbx_seq_one_letter_code
_entity_poly.pdbx_strand_id
1 'polypeptide(L)'
;MDQELKQTIECVYELCEEVEKTLQKTVTLQNPLKALLQTELMMYVMYLTVSDDRIELSESQFLRDYLDYDFSPDEIAAFVQNNSVETFRQTVPYTFQLFVKADNLLYGRHGKVSLAACALYQMYETIGLALISADEEIDVQEYHDLADFLTMLKAYMDQHLDSAKKRSVH
;
A
#
# COMPACT_ATOMS: atom_id res chain seq x y z
N MET A 1 -6.48 14.78 13.48
CA MET A 1 -6.15 14.53 12.06
C MET A 1 -4.65 14.74 11.88
N ASP A 2 -3.95 13.71 11.48
CA ASP A 2 -2.50 13.74 11.27
C ASP A 2 -2.19 14.38 9.90
N GLN A 3 -1.61 15.58 9.94
CA GLN A 3 -1.26 16.33 8.73
C GLN A 3 -0.06 15.71 8.00
N GLU A 4 0.81 14.99 8.71
CA GLU A 4 1.98 14.33 8.13
C GLU A 4 1.52 13.12 7.30
N LEU A 5 0.57 12.34 7.80
CA LEU A 5 0.01 11.20 7.06
C LEU A 5 -0.62 11.63 5.73
N LYS A 6 -1.42 12.70 5.71
CA LYS A 6 -1.99 13.25 4.47
C LYS A 6 -0.90 13.67 3.48
N GLN A 7 0.17 14.29 3.96
CA GLN A 7 1.28 14.70 3.11
C GLN A 7 2.03 13.49 2.53
N THR A 8 2.22 12.43 3.31
CA THR A 8 2.81 11.18 2.82
C THR A 8 1.96 10.57 1.70
N ILE A 9 0.64 10.49 1.89
CA ILE A 9 -0.28 9.94 0.90
C ILE A 9 -0.22 10.74 -0.41
N GLU A 10 -0.32 12.07 -0.34
CA GLU A 10 -0.26 12.92 -1.53
C GLU A 10 1.10 12.83 -2.23
N CYS A 11 2.20 12.76 -1.50
CA CYS A 11 3.53 12.61 -2.09
C CYS A 11 3.63 11.31 -2.91
N VAL A 12 3.09 10.19 -2.41
CA VAL A 12 3.11 8.94 -3.19
C VAL A 12 2.13 8.98 -4.35
N TYR A 13 1.00 9.69 -4.23
CA TYR A 13 0.10 9.93 -5.36
C TYR A 13 0.76 10.75 -6.47
N GLU A 14 1.61 11.72 -6.15
CA GLU A 14 2.43 12.43 -7.13
C GLU A 14 3.46 11.49 -7.78
N LEU A 15 4.07 10.59 -7.00
CA LEU A 15 5.02 9.60 -7.54
C LEU A 15 4.37 8.64 -8.54
N CYS A 16 3.06 8.37 -8.44
CA CYS A 16 2.35 7.54 -9.43
C CYS A 16 2.52 8.07 -10.86
N GLU A 17 2.47 9.39 -11.05
CA GLU A 17 2.64 9.98 -12.39
C GLU A 17 4.05 9.74 -12.96
N GLU A 18 5.08 9.85 -12.12
CA GLU A 18 6.47 9.62 -12.53
C GLU A 18 6.75 8.14 -12.81
N VAL A 19 6.16 7.24 -12.01
CA VAL A 19 6.20 5.80 -12.23
C VAL A 19 5.51 5.45 -13.56
N GLU A 20 4.33 6.00 -13.83
CA GLU A 20 3.64 5.82 -15.09
C GLU A 20 4.49 6.29 -16.28
N LYS A 21 5.00 7.52 -16.24
CA LYS A 21 5.90 8.07 -17.29
C LYS A 21 7.08 7.17 -17.56
N THR A 22 7.68 6.61 -16.50
CA THR A 22 8.80 5.66 -16.60
C THR A 22 8.40 4.37 -17.32
N LEU A 23 7.17 3.89 -17.09
CA LEU A 23 6.63 2.62 -17.59
C LEU A 23 5.88 2.71 -18.93
N GLN A 24 5.58 3.89 -19.46
CA GLN A 24 4.72 4.11 -20.65
C GLN A 24 5.07 3.24 -21.87
N LYS A 25 6.33 2.82 -22.04
CA LYS A 25 6.78 1.97 -23.17
C LYS A 25 6.73 0.47 -22.88
N THR A 26 6.35 0.07 -21.67
CA THR A 26 6.50 -1.29 -21.15
C THR A 26 5.22 -1.83 -20.51
N VAL A 27 4.34 -0.95 -20.05
CA VAL A 27 3.05 -1.31 -19.45
C VAL A 27 1.98 -0.39 -20.00
N THR A 28 0.87 -0.97 -20.42
CA THR A 28 -0.35 -0.22 -20.77
C THR A 28 -1.33 -0.36 -19.62
N LEU A 29 -1.61 0.73 -18.92
CA LEU A 29 -2.62 0.75 -17.87
C LEU A 29 -3.98 1.12 -18.47
N GLN A 30 -5.04 0.44 -18.00
CA GLN A 30 -6.42 0.77 -18.37
C GLN A 30 -6.97 1.94 -17.54
N ASN A 31 -6.43 2.15 -16.34
CA ASN A 31 -6.77 3.23 -15.42
C ASN A 31 -5.49 3.92 -14.95
N PRO A 32 -5.54 5.20 -14.54
CA PRO A 32 -4.41 5.85 -13.88
C PRO A 32 -3.91 5.04 -12.68
N LEU A 33 -2.59 4.94 -12.53
CA LEU A 33 -1.91 4.26 -11.43
C LEU A 33 -2.33 4.82 -10.07
N LYS A 34 -2.55 6.14 -9.98
CA LYS A 34 -3.12 6.76 -8.77
C LYS A 34 -4.47 6.14 -8.40
N ALA A 35 -5.37 5.97 -9.37
CA ALA A 35 -6.69 5.39 -9.11
C ALA A 35 -6.60 3.90 -8.72
N LEU A 36 -5.69 3.16 -9.35
CA LEU A 36 -5.40 1.77 -8.96
C LEU A 36 -4.86 1.69 -7.53
N LEU A 37 -3.94 2.58 -7.16
CA LEU A 37 -3.37 2.64 -5.82
C LEU A 37 -4.42 3.03 -4.78
N GLN A 38 -5.28 4.00 -5.06
CA GLN A 38 -6.41 4.36 -4.18
C GLN A 38 -7.30 3.14 -3.89
N THR A 39 -7.57 2.33 -4.92
CA THR A 39 -8.35 1.10 -4.77
C THR A 39 -7.62 0.07 -3.92
N GLU A 40 -6.32 -0.15 -4.17
CA GLU A 40 -5.51 -1.10 -3.38
C GLU A 40 -5.30 -0.62 -1.93
N LEU A 41 -5.26 0.68 -1.67
CA LEU A 41 -5.20 1.24 -0.32
C LEU A 41 -6.52 1.06 0.43
N MET A 42 -7.65 1.26 -0.24
CA MET A 42 -8.96 0.95 0.33
C MET A 42 -9.05 -0.53 0.70
N MET A 43 -8.64 -1.43 -0.20
CA MET A 43 -8.58 -2.88 0.05
C MET A 43 -7.66 -3.23 1.23
N TYR A 44 -6.51 -2.55 1.31
CA TYR A 44 -5.54 -2.73 2.40
C TYR A 44 -6.10 -2.32 3.75
N VAL A 45 -6.74 -1.15 3.84
CA VAL A 45 -7.41 -0.70 5.07
C VAL A 45 -8.49 -1.71 5.44
N MET A 46 -9.37 -2.07 4.50
CA MET A 46 -10.42 -3.07 4.74
C MET A 46 -9.90 -4.45 5.17
N TYR A 47 -8.68 -4.83 4.77
CA TYR A 47 -8.03 -6.05 5.23
C TYR A 47 -7.65 -5.97 6.70
N LEU A 48 -7.05 -4.86 7.13
CA LEU A 48 -6.64 -4.69 8.52
C LEU A 48 -7.85 -4.62 9.47
N THR A 49 -8.92 -3.95 9.05
CA THR A 49 -10.15 -3.73 9.84
C THR A 49 -11.03 -4.96 10.09
N VAL A 50 -10.79 -6.08 9.40
CA VAL A 50 -11.60 -7.30 9.56
C VAL A 50 -10.90 -8.36 10.41
N SER A 51 -9.66 -8.10 10.80
CA SER A 51 -8.88 -9.05 11.56
C SER A 51 -9.43 -9.35 12.97
N ASP A 52 -10.34 -8.52 13.49
CA ASP A 52 -10.90 -8.60 14.85
C ASP A 52 -12.41 -9.00 14.93
N ASP A 53 -13.04 -9.36 13.80
CA ASP A 53 -14.49 -9.63 13.66
C ASP A 53 -15.43 -8.43 14.02
N ARG A 54 -14.92 -7.21 14.23
CA ARG A 54 -15.69 -6.02 14.64
C ARG A 54 -15.25 -4.73 13.93
N ILE A 55 -15.97 -4.38 12.87
CA ILE A 55 -15.74 -3.10 12.20
C ILE A 55 -16.23 -1.93 13.06
N GLU A 56 -15.31 -1.04 13.43
CA GLU A 56 -15.55 0.11 14.28
C GLU A 56 -15.85 1.40 13.48
N LEU A 57 -16.49 2.37 14.15
CA LEU A 57 -16.80 3.67 13.55
C LEU A 57 -15.52 4.50 13.24
N SER A 58 -14.44 4.25 13.99
CA SER A 58 -13.12 4.86 13.82
C SER A 58 -12.50 4.51 12.45
N GLU A 59 -12.72 3.30 11.97
CA GLU A 59 -12.18 2.80 10.69
C GLU A 59 -12.91 3.41 9.49
N SER A 60 -14.23 3.52 9.56
CA SER A 60 -15.03 4.28 8.59
C SER A 60 -14.60 5.75 8.53
N GLN A 61 -14.29 6.35 9.69
CA GLN A 61 -13.77 7.72 9.75
C GLN A 61 -12.38 7.82 9.13
N PHE A 62 -11.50 6.82 9.35
CA PHE A 62 -10.17 6.79 8.75
C PHE A 62 -10.24 6.75 7.22
N LEU A 63 -11.07 5.86 6.65
CA LEU A 63 -11.29 5.77 5.20
C LEU A 63 -11.76 7.10 4.61
N ARG A 64 -12.67 7.79 5.31
CA ARG A 64 -13.19 9.08 4.89
C ARG A 64 -12.14 10.17 4.97
N ASP A 65 -11.40 10.24 6.07
CA ASP A 65 -10.49 11.33 6.35
C ASP A 65 -9.22 11.28 5.51
N TYR A 66 -8.70 10.08 5.19
CA TYR A 66 -7.42 9.90 4.51
C TYR A 66 -7.51 9.40 3.07
N LEU A 67 -8.56 8.66 2.71
CA LEU A 67 -8.74 8.08 1.37
C LEU A 67 -9.96 8.61 0.62
N ASP A 68 -10.70 9.57 1.22
CA ASP A 68 -11.93 10.17 0.68
C ASP A 68 -13.05 9.15 0.37
N TYR A 69 -13.04 7.99 1.05
CA TYR A 69 -14.08 6.98 0.93
C TYR A 69 -15.09 7.08 2.07
N ASP A 70 -16.35 7.33 1.74
CA ASP A 70 -17.43 7.42 2.70
C ASP A 70 -18.23 6.11 2.80
N PHE A 71 -17.66 5.12 3.49
CA PHE A 71 -18.35 3.85 3.77
C PHE A 71 -18.80 3.80 5.23
N SER A 72 -20.05 3.37 5.43
CA SER A 72 -20.54 2.96 6.74
C SER A 72 -19.94 1.62 7.18
N PRO A 73 -19.92 1.30 8.49
CA PRO A 73 -19.45 0.00 8.98
C PRO A 73 -20.16 -1.19 8.32
N ASP A 74 -21.47 -1.08 8.09
CA ASP A 74 -22.27 -2.11 7.40
C ASP A 74 -21.83 -2.31 5.94
N GLU A 75 -21.44 -1.24 5.24
CA GLU A 75 -20.94 -1.32 3.87
C GLU A 75 -19.54 -1.95 3.80
N ILE A 76 -18.67 -1.64 4.77
CA ILE A 76 -17.35 -2.28 4.91
C ILE A 76 -17.56 -3.78 5.18
N ALA A 77 -18.45 -4.13 6.11
CA ALA A 77 -18.75 -5.52 6.44
C ALA A 77 -19.28 -6.30 5.22
N ALA A 78 -20.24 -5.70 4.50
CA ALA A 78 -20.79 -6.27 3.28
C ALA A 78 -19.71 -6.41 2.19
N PHE A 79 -18.83 -5.42 2.04
CA PHE A 79 -17.74 -5.49 1.08
C PHE A 79 -16.81 -6.65 1.41
N VAL A 80 -16.40 -6.80 2.66
CA VAL A 80 -15.45 -7.83 3.06
C VAL A 80 -16.07 -9.23 3.02
N GLN A 81 -17.36 -9.39 3.34
CA GLN A 81 -18.04 -10.69 3.17
C GLN A 81 -18.15 -11.11 1.70
N ASN A 82 -18.34 -10.15 0.78
CA ASN A 82 -18.55 -10.43 -0.64
C ASN A 82 -17.25 -10.52 -1.45
N ASN A 83 -16.13 -10.05 -0.90
CA ASN A 83 -14.83 -10.06 -1.55
C ASN A 83 -13.87 -10.92 -0.74
N SER A 84 -13.02 -11.72 -1.38
CA SER A 84 -12.02 -12.55 -0.67
C SER A 84 -10.86 -11.69 -0.17
N VAL A 85 -11.10 -10.77 0.77
CA VAL A 85 -10.09 -9.85 1.31
C VAL A 85 -8.90 -10.61 1.91
N GLU A 86 -9.11 -11.84 2.41
CA GLU A 86 -8.04 -12.77 2.80
C GLU A 86 -6.98 -13.03 1.73
N THR A 87 -7.35 -13.01 0.44
CA THR A 87 -6.38 -13.17 -0.65
C THR A 87 -5.45 -11.96 -0.81
N PHE A 88 -5.85 -10.80 -0.27
CA PHE A 88 -5.03 -9.59 -0.27
C PHE A 88 -3.77 -9.76 0.60
N ARG A 89 -3.89 -10.44 1.75
CA ARG A 89 -2.75 -10.79 2.63
C ARG A 89 -1.65 -11.57 1.91
N GLN A 90 -2.02 -12.37 0.93
CA GLN A 90 -1.11 -13.32 0.26
C GLN A 90 -0.58 -12.80 -1.09
N THR A 91 -1.02 -11.61 -1.52
CA THR A 91 -0.74 -11.11 -2.85
C THR A 91 -0.09 -9.74 -2.78
N VAL A 92 1.11 -9.62 -3.35
CA VAL A 92 1.77 -8.32 -3.49
C VAL A 92 0.90 -7.43 -4.40
N PRO A 93 0.49 -6.23 -3.93
CA PRO A 93 -0.34 -5.31 -4.70
C PRO A 93 0.27 -5.01 -6.07
N TYR A 94 -0.58 -4.93 -7.10
CA TYR A 94 -0.12 -4.71 -8.46
C TYR A 94 0.59 -3.36 -8.60
N THR A 95 0.10 -2.31 -7.94
CA THR A 95 0.78 -1.01 -7.96
C THR A 95 2.18 -1.10 -7.36
N PHE A 96 2.37 -1.86 -6.28
CA PHE A 96 3.67 -2.10 -5.68
C PHE A 96 4.66 -2.77 -6.65
N GLN A 97 4.19 -3.77 -7.41
CA GLN A 97 5.00 -4.43 -8.44
C GLN A 97 5.44 -3.45 -9.54
N LEU A 98 4.57 -2.51 -9.92
CA LEU A 98 4.88 -1.49 -10.91
C LEU A 98 5.92 -0.48 -10.41
N PHE A 99 5.84 -0.07 -9.15
CA PHE A 99 6.84 0.80 -8.52
C PHE A 99 8.23 0.14 -8.53
N VAL A 100 8.32 -1.14 -8.13
CA VAL A 100 9.57 -1.92 -8.21
C VAL A 100 10.08 -2.02 -9.65
N LYS A 101 9.19 -2.26 -10.61
CA LYS A 101 9.55 -2.32 -12.04
C LYS A 101 10.11 -0.99 -12.55
N ALA A 102 9.52 0.14 -12.15
CA ALA A 102 10.00 1.47 -12.52
C ALA A 102 11.39 1.74 -11.92
N ASP A 103 11.60 1.40 -10.65
CA ASP A 103 12.91 1.53 -9.99
C ASP A 103 13.99 0.72 -10.73
N ASN A 104 13.69 -0.52 -11.13
CA ASN A 104 14.62 -1.34 -11.92
C ASN A 104 14.91 -0.75 -13.31
N LEU A 105 13.92 -0.18 -14.00
CA LEU A 105 14.14 0.47 -15.29
C LEU A 105 15.03 1.70 -15.16
N LEU A 106 14.83 2.53 -14.12
CA LEU A 106 15.66 3.70 -13.86
C LEU A 106 17.09 3.28 -13.50
N TYR A 107 17.24 2.24 -12.68
CA TYR A 107 18.54 1.67 -12.34
C TYR A 107 19.27 1.12 -13.57
N GLY A 108 18.58 0.36 -14.43
CA GLY A 108 19.15 -0.17 -15.66
C GLY A 108 19.57 0.90 -16.66
N ARG A 109 18.81 2.01 -16.76
CA ARG A 109 19.11 3.10 -17.71
C ARG A 109 20.18 4.07 -17.22
N HIS A 110 20.22 4.36 -15.93
CA HIS A 110 21.01 5.47 -15.39
C HIS A 110 22.00 5.05 -14.29
N GLY A 111 21.98 3.79 -13.84
CA GLY A 111 22.77 3.33 -12.70
C GLY A 111 22.37 3.98 -11.36
N LYS A 112 21.24 4.71 -11.33
CA LYS A 112 20.75 5.43 -10.16
C LYS A 112 19.67 4.63 -9.47
N VAL A 113 19.74 4.58 -8.14
CA VAL A 113 18.69 3.99 -7.31
C VAL A 113 17.55 4.99 -7.22
N SER A 114 16.38 4.62 -7.73
CA SER A 114 15.12 5.28 -7.39
C SER A 114 14.58 4.67 -6.09
N LEU A 115 13.87 5.47 -5.31
CA LEU A 115 13.31 5.09 -4.01
C LEU A 115 11.78 5.06 -4.06
N ALA A 116 11.18 4.95 -5.24
CA ALA A 116 9.73 4.99 -5.37
C ALA A 116 9.09 3.80 -4.65
N ALA A 117 9.60 2.58 -4.85
CA ALA A 117 9.08 1.40 -4.14
C ALA A 117 9.27 1.50 -2.63
N CYS A 118 10.39 2.09 -2.17
CA CYS A 118 10.61 2.37 -0.76
C CYS A 118 9.59 3.37 -0.20
N ALA A 119 9.30 4.44 -0.94
CA ALA A 119 8.31 5.44 -0.52
C ALA A 119 6.90 4.83 -0.41
N LEU A 120 6.52 3.98 -1.37
CA LEU A 120 5.24 3.27 -1.32
C LEU A 120 5.19 2.27 -0.14
N TYR A 121 6.28 1.55 0.13
CA TYR A 121 6.39 0.69 1.31
C TYR A 121 6.16 1.49 2.61
N GLN A 122 6.84 2.62 2.75
CA GLN A 122 6.71 3.49 3.93
C GLN A 122 5.29 4.03 4.06
N MET A 123 4.61 4.35 2.96
CA MET A 123 3.20 4.77 3.04
C MET A 123 2.29 3.65 3.56
N TYR A 124 2.45 2.40 3.11
CA TYR A 124 1.70 1.27 3.66
C TYR A 124 1.94 1.10 5.17
N GLU A 125 3.19 1.22 5.62
CA GLU A 125 3.57 1.18 7.04
C GLU A 125 2.90 2.31 7.82
N THR A 126 3.03 3.56 7.38
CA THR A 126 2.45 4.71 8.10
C THR A 126 0.93 4.65 8.15
N ILE A 127 0.26 4.29 7.05
CA ILE A 127 -1.20 4.12 7.02
C ILE A 127 -1.63 3.01 7.98
N GLY A 128 -0.96 1.85 7.93
CA GLY A 128 -1.29 0.71 8.78
C GLY A 128 -1.13 1.03 10.25
N LEU A 129 0.01 1.61 10.65
CA LEU A 129 0.27 2.02 12.03
C LEU A 129 -0.75 3.06 12.53
N ALA A 130 -1.12 4.02 11.67
CA ALA A 130 -2.10 5.04 12.03
C ALA A 130 -3.52 4.47 12.18
N LEU A 131 -3.86 3.43 11.43
CA LEU A 131 -5.15 2.74 11.53
C LEU A 131 -5.24 1.93 12.83
N ILE A 132 -4.27 1.04 13.09
CA ILE A 132 -4.29 0.15 14.28
C ILE A 132 -4.01 0.88 15.61
N SER A 133 -3.65 2.16 15.53
CA SER A 133 -3.47 3.04 16.70
C SER A 133 -4.57 4.11 16.75
N ALA A 134 -5.61 3.99 15.92
CA ALA A 134 -6.72 4.95 15.87
C ALA A 134 -7.65 4.80 17.07
N ASP A 135 -7.74 3.58 17.63
CA ASP A 135 -8.38 3.30 18.91
C ASP A 135 -7.34 3.32 20.06
N GLU A 136 -7.83 3.34 21.30
CA GLU A 136 -6.95 3.30 22.50
C GLU A 136 -6.55 1.86 22.89
N GLU A 137 -6.98 0.85 22.12
CA GLU A 137 -6.74 -0.57 22.38
C GLU A 137 -6.11 -1.24 21.14
N ILE A 138 -4.79 -1.17 21.01
CA ILE A 138 -4.07 -1.87 19.95
C ILE A 138 -4.39 -3.38 19.99
N ASP A 139 -5.07 -3.89 18.97
CA ASP A 139 -5.27 -5.31 18.80
C ASP A 139 -3.97 -5.98 18.32
N VAL A 140 -3.57 -7.03 19.05
CA VAL A 140 -2.40 -7.85 18.72
C VAL A 140 -2.57 -8.51 17.35
N GLN A 141 -3.81 -8.84 16.95
CA GLN A 141 -4.09 -9.48 15.66
C GLN A 141 -3.86 -8.51 14.50
N GLU A 142 -4.36 -7.28 14.58
CA GLU A 142 -4.11 -6.24 13.57
C GLU A 142 -2.62 -5.93 13.41
N TYR A 143 -1.87 -5.88 14.52
CA TYR A 143 -0.42 -5.70 14.48
C TYR A 143 0.28 -6.85 13.75
N HIS A 144 -0.15 -8.09 13.99
CA HIS A 144 0.38 -9.25 13.28
C HIS A 144 0.07 -9.22 11.79
N ASP A 145 -1.15 -8.83 11.42
CA ASP A 145 -1.57 -8.71 10.02
C ASP A 145 -0.82 -7.60 9.28
N LEU A 146 -0.62 -6.46 9.92
CA LEU A 146 0.25 -5.39 9.43
C LEU A 146 1.69 -5.89 9.22
N ALA A 147 2.26 -6.54 10.24
CA ALA A 147 3.63 -7.03 10.20
C ALA A 147 3.85 -8.07 9.09
N ASP A 148 2.88 -8.96 8.88
CA ASP A 148 2.94 -9.98 7.81
C ASP A 148 2.85 -9.34 6.43
N PHE A 149 1.95 -8.37 6.24
CA PHE A 149 1.82 -7.65 4.98
C PHE A 149 3.11 -6.88 4.64
N LEU A 150 3.67 -6.13 5.59
CA LEU A 150 4.93 -5.42 5.41
C LEU A 150 6.10 -6.39 5.15
N THR A 151 6.12 -7.54 5.83
CA THR A 151 7.14 -8.58 5.59
C THR A 151 7.06 -9.11 4.15
N MET A 152 5.85 -9.35 3.64
CA MET A 152 5.64 -9.74 2.25
C MET A 152 6.17 -8.69 1.27
N LEU A 153 5.83 -7.41 1.45
CA LEU A 153 6.30 -6.32 0.58
C LEU A 153 7.82 -6.19 0.61
N LYS A 154 8.42 -6.29 1.81
CA LYS A 154 9.88 -6.22 1.98
C LYS A 154 10.59 -7.38 1.30
N ALA A 155 10.08 -8.60 1.47
CA ALA A 155 10.61 -9.79 0.81
C ALA A 155 10.54 -9.65 -0.72
N TYR A 156 9.43 -9.12 -1.25
CA TYR A 156 9.30 -8.84 -2.68
C TYR A 156 10.34 -7.82 -3.16
N MET A 157 10.53 -6.71 -2.46
CA MET A 157 11.56 -5.73 -2.80
C MET A 157 12.96 -6.34 -2.83
N ASP A 158 13.34 -7.13 -1.81
CA ASP A 158 14.67 -7.74 -1.72
C ASP A 158 14.91 -8.75 -2.85
N GLN A 159 13.87 -9.48 -3.24
CA GLN A 159 13.92 -10.45 -4.34
C GLN A 159 13.86 -9.83 -5.73
N HIS A 160 13.35 -8.61 -5.88
CA HIS A 160 13.07 -8.02 -7.20
C HIS A 160 13.84 -6.74 -7.51
N LEU A 161 14.34 -5.98 -6.53
CA LEU A 161 15.16 -4.80 -6.79
C LEU A 161 16.58 -5.19 -7.21
N ASP A 162 16.98 -4.76 -8.41
CA ASP A 162 18.32 -5.04 -8.95
C ASP A 162 19.43 -4.34 -8.15
N SER A 163 19.12 -3.19 -7.54
CA SER A 163 20.01 -2.45 -6.65
C SER A 163 20.33 -3.21 -5.35
N ALA A 164 19.36 -3.99 -4.84
CA ALA A 164 19.53 -4.82 -3.65
C ALA A 164 20.36 -6.08 -3.97
N LYS A 165 20.08 -6.73 -5.11
CA LYS A 165 20.78 -7.95 -5.54
C LYS A 165 22.28 -7.74 -5.74
N LYS A 166 22.69 -6.60 -6.31
CA LYS A 166 24.12 -6.31 -6.55
C LYS A 166 24.92 -6.05 -5.28
N ARG A 167 24.29 -5.63 -4.17
CA ARG A 167 24.97 -5.43 -2.89
C ARG A 167 25.32 -6.75 -2.19
N SER A 168 24.60 -7.84 -2.47
CA SER A 168 24.85 -9.16 -1.88
C SER A 168 25.94 -9.99 -2.57
N VAL A 169 26.61 -9.43 -3.60
CA VAL A 169 27.65 -10.13 -4.38
C VAL A 169 29.04 -9.50 -4.19
N HIS A 170 29.27 -8.74 -3.11
CA HIS A 170 30.58 -8.23 -2.72
C HIS A 170 30.89 -8.56 -1.26
#